data_AF-A0A2T2SX81-F1
#
_entry.id   AF-A0A2T2SX81-F1
#
_cell.length_a   1.000
_cell.length_b   1.000
_cell.length_c   1.000
_cell.angle_alpha   90.00
_cell.angle_beta   90.00
_cell.angle_gamma   90.00
#
_symmetry.space_group_name_H-M   'P 1'
#
loop_
_entity.id
_entity.type
_entity.pdbx_description
1 polymer ?
#
loop_
_entity_poly.entity_id
_entity_poly.type
_entity_poly.pdbx_seq_one_letter_code
_entity_poly.pdbx_strand_id
1 'polypeptide(L)'
;RDIRLFGDLPIYVAHDSADVWAHQDLFHLDDEGEPNVMAGVPPDYFSPEGQLWGNPIYRWDRMEERGYRWWTERLRRAFDLFDLVRLDHFRGFDEYWQIPADHSTAIDGEWKEGPGTPFFKAMKDEFEELPVIAEDLGIITDSVKALRDTFEFPGMAVLHFAFGGSPDNEFLPHNHRRNLVVYTGTHDNNTTVGWWEEELSDEGKEFARSYLNLPEHGEDVDIHRSAVRAIIASVADRVVFPLQDVIGLGSEGRMNTPGTMDGNWAWRFTPEQLSEEDEEVLEKLTHLYGRASSYD
;
A
#
# COMPACT_ATOMS: atom_id res chain seq x y z
N ARG A 1 -3.44 -13.13 -23.15
CA ARG A 1 -3.22 -11.68 -22.93
C ARG A 1 -2.04 -11.45 -21.97
N ASP A 2 -1.51 -12.48 -21.33
CA ASP A 2 -0.35 -12.40 -20.41
C ASP A 2 -0.47 -11.29 -19.35
N ILE A 3 -1.71 -11.06 -18.90
CA ILE A 3 -2.05 -10.14 -17.81
C ILE A 3 -2.05 -10.97 -16.54
N ARG A 4 -1.20 -10.56 -15.57
CA ARG A 4 -1.16 -11.12 -14.23
C ARG A 4 -2.03 -10.31 -13.28
N LEU A 5 -2.68 -10.98 -12.34
CA LEU A 5 -3.53 -10.36 -11.34
C LEU A 5 -2.73 -10.09 -10.07
N PHE A 6 -2.73 -8.83 -9.66
CA PHE A 6 -2.10 -8.37 -8.43
C PHE A 6 -3.19 -8.16 -7.38
N GLY A 7 -3.26 -9.07 -6.40
CA GLY A 7 -4.19 -9.03 -5.28
C GLY A 7 -3.64 -8.27 -4.08
N ASP A 8 -4.50 -8.12 -3.08
CA ASP A 8 -4.22 -7.38 -1.85
C ASP A 8 -4.75 -8.17 -0.66
N LEU A 9 -3.95 -8.30 0.39
CA LEU A 9 -4.26 -9.07 1.58
C LEU A 9 -4.03 -8.21 2.83
N PRO A 10 -5.11 -7.68 3.44
CA PRO A 10 -5.06 -7.02 4.74
C PRO A 10 -4.31 -7.89 5.76
N ILE A 11 -3.42 -7.32 6.58
CA ILE A 11 -2.75 -8.14 7.61
C ILE A 11 -3.78 -8.69 8.59
N TYR A 12 -4.74 -7.89 9.04
CA TYR A 12 -5.77 -8.29 9.99
C TYR A 12 -7.04 -8.79 9.30
N VAL A 13 -7.94 -9.39 10.08
CA VAL A 13 -9.30 -9.76 9.69
C VAL A 13 -10.29 -8.96 10.54
N ALA A 14 -11.53 -8.80 10.09
CA ALA A 14 -12.57 -8.15 10.90
C ALA A 14 -12.94 -9.03 12.10
N HIS A 15 -13.32 -8.41 13.24
CA HIS A 15 -13.80 -9.16 14.42
C HIS A 15 -15.05 -9.99 14.08
N ASP A 16 -16.06 -9.36 13.48
CA ASP A 16 -17.25 -10.03 12.97
C ASP A 16 -16.93 -10.75 11.64
N SER A 17 -16.20 -11.86 11.74
CA SER A 17 -15.83 -12.69 10.59
C SER A 17 -15.87 -14.18 10.94
N ALA A 18 -16.06 -15.01 9.90
CA ALA A 18 -15.96 -16.46 10.03
C ALA A 18 -14.56 -16.90 10.47
N ASP A 19 -13.52 -16.15 10.09
CA ASP A 19 -12.12 -16.41 10.47
C ASP A 19 -11.94 -16.34 11.98
N VAL A 20 -12.46 -15.28 12.62
CA VAL A 20 -12.38 -15.09 14.07
C VAL A 20 -13.32 -16.06 14.79
N TRP A 21 -14.56 -16.22 14.31
CA TRP A 21 -15.54 -17.11 14.93
C TRP A 21 -15.06 -18.58 14.98
N ALA A 22 -14.46 -19.08 13.90
CA ALA A 22 -14.03 -20.48 13.82
C ALA A 22 -12.67 -20.75 14.48
N HIS A 23 -11.88 -19.70 14.76
CA HIS A 23 -10.50 -19.80 15.24
C HIS A 23 -10.19 -18.84 16.39
N GLN A 24 -11.15 -18.64 17.30
CA GLN A 24 -11.05 -17.68 18.43
C GLN A 24 -9.74 -17.78 19.21
N ASP A 25 -9.18 -18.99 19.33
CA ASP A 25 -7.94 -19.24 20.05
C ASP A 25 -6.66 -18.73 19.35
N LEU A 26 -6.77 -18.23 18.12
CA LEU A 26 -5.70 -17.57 17.38
C LEU A 26 -5.72 -16.04 17.56
N PHE A 27 -6.66 -15.50 18.34
CA PHE A 27 -6.85 -14.07 18.56
C PHE A 27 -6.89 -13.72 20.05
N HIS A 28 -6.53 -12.50 20.40
CA HIS A 28 -6.61 -11.99 21.78
C HIS A 28 -8.06 -11.61 22.13
N LEU A 29 -8.88 -12.62 22.42
CA LEU A 29 -10.28 -12.47 22.83
C LEU A 29 -10.51 -12.85 24.30
N ASP A 30 -11.54 -12.29 24.92
CA ASP A 30 -12.06 -12.71 26.23
C ASP A 30 -12.96 -13.96 26.13
N ASP A 31 -13.56 -14.38 27.25
CA ASP A 31 -14.41 -15.57 27.33
C ASP A 31 -15.76 -15.38 26.59
N GLU A 32 -16.18 -14.13 26.38
CA GLU A 32 -17.34 -13.74 25.60
C GLU A 32 -17.05 -13.64 24.09
N GLY A 33 -15.77 -13.67 23.70
CA GLY A 33 -15.31 -13.58 22.32
C GLY A 33 -15.07 -12.15 21.84
N GLU A 34 -15.04 -11.17 22.75
CA GLU A 34 -14.72 -9.77 22.46
C GLU A 34 -13.20 -9.53 22.48
N PRO A 35 -12.65 -8.60 21.67
CA PRO A 35 -11.23 -8.32 21.68
C PRO A 35 -10.75 -7.72 23.02
N ASN A 36 -9.64 -8.22 23.57
CA ASN A 36 -8.96 -7.59 24.71
C ASN A 36 -8.08 -6.41 24.26
N VAL A 37 -7.54 -6.52 23.04
CA VAL A 37 -6.69 -5.54 22.39
C VAL A 37 -7.06 -5.45 20.91
N MET A 38 -6.90 -4.27 20.35
CA MET A 38 -7.29 -3.91 18.99
C MET A 38 -6.09 -3.42 18.19
N ALA A 39 -6.17 -3.61 16.88
CA ALA A 39 -5.21 -3.08 15.92
C ALA A 39 -5.39 -1.59 15.66
N GLY A 40 -4.28 -0.96 15.30
CA GLY A 40 -4.21 0.42 14.86
C GLY A 40 -2.80 0.82 14.52
N VAL A 41 -2.58 2.13 14.41
CA VAL A 41 -1.26 2.76 14.30
C VAL A 41 -1.15 3.94 15.27
N PRO A 42 0.04 4.20 15.82
CA PRO A 42 0.23 5.29 16.76
C PRO A 42 0.02 6.66 16.07
N PRO A 43 -0.09 7.74 16.87
CA PRO A 43 0.00 9.10 16.35
C PRO A 43 1.24 9.32 15.47
N ASP A 44 1.03 9.99 14.35
CA ASP A 44 2.09 10.44 13.47
C ASP A 44 1.83 11.88 12.99
N TYR A 45 2.63 12.36 12.05
CA TYR A 45 2.52 13.72 11.53
C TYR A 45 1.28 13.93 10.64
N PHE A 46 0.61 12.87 10.21
CA PHE A 46 -0.65 12.91 9.45
C PHE A 46 -1.88 12.77 10.35
N SER A 47 -1.79 11.96 11.41
CA SER A 47 -2.89 11.72 12.37
C SER A 47 -2.43 11.95 13.82
N PRO A 48 -2.80 13.10 14.44
CA PRO A 48 -2.44 13.40 15.83
C PRO A 48 -2.96 12.40 16.87
N GLU A 49 -4.02 11.65 16.55
CA GLU A 49 -4.61 10.64 17.45
C GLU A 49 -4.27 9.21 17.03
N GLY A 50 -3.45 9.05 15.97
CA GLY A 50 -3.21 7.76 15.32
C GLY A 50 -4.46 7.26 14.61
N GLN A 51 -4.57 5.95 14.40
CA GLN A 51 -5.77 5.34 13.83
C GLN A 51 -6.12 4.09 14.63
N LEU A 52 -7.34 4.01 15.13
CA LEU A 52 -7.90 2.82 15.76
C LEU A 52 -8.72 2.07 14.71
N TRP A 53 -8.26 0.89 14.30
CA TRP A 53 -8.92 0.10 13.26
C TRP A 53 -9.94 -0.89 13.84
N GLY A 54 -9.74 -1.32 15.09
CA GLY A 54 -10.69 -2.18 15.81
C GLY A 54 -10.59 -3.68 15.46
N ASN A 55 -9.67 -4.08 14.59
CA ASN A 55 -9.44 -5.50 14.31
C ASN A 55 -8.87 -6.23 15.54
N PRO A 56 -9.21 -7.51 15.77
CA PRO A 56 -8.57 -8.30 16.81
C PRO A 56 -7.10 -8.60 16.45
N ILE A 57 -6.24 -8.59 17.46
CA ILE A 57 -4.82 -8.93 17.31
C ILE A 57 -4.61 -10.44 17.38
N TYR A 58 -3.68 -10.94 16.57
CA TYR A 58 -3.26 -12.34 16.54
C TYR A 58 -2.49 -12.76 17.80
N ARG A 59 -2.75 -13.99 18.26
CA ARG A 59 -1.87 -14.72 19.18
C ARG A 59 -0.77 -15.41 18.40
N TRP A 60 0.27 -14.64 18.05
CA TRP A 60 1.40 -15.14 17.24
C TRP A 60 2.12 -16.33 17.87
N ASP A 61 2.15 -16.40 19.21
CA ASP A 61 2.62 -17.56 19.98
C ASP A 61 1.83 -18.84 19.63
N ARG A 62 0.50 -18.76 19.60
CA ARG A 62 -0.37 -19.89 19.25
C ARG A 62 -0.29 -20.26 17.78
N MET A 63 -0.10 -19.27 16.91
CA MET A 63 0.11 -19.51 15.49
C MET A 63 1.44 -20.23 15.25
N GLU A 64 2.51 -19.82 15.94
CA GLU A 64 3.82 -20.48 15.87
C GLU A 64 3.76 -21.92 16.39
N GLU A 65 3.12 -22.17 17.54
CA GLU A 65 2.89 -23.52 18.09
C GLU A 65 2.19 -24.47 17.08
N ARG A 66 1.43 -23.90 16.15
CA ARG A 66 0.68 -24.62 15.11
C ARG A 66 1.35 -24.57 13.74
N GLY A 67 2.62 -24.15 13.67
CA GLY A 67 3.37 -24.05 12.43
C GLY A 67 2.77 -23.06 11.43
N TYR A 68 2.13 -21.99 11.92
CA TYR A 68 1.50 -20.93 11.13
C TYR A 68 0.43 -21.40 10.13
N ARG A 69 -0.15 -22.59 10.35
CA ARG A 69 -1.09 -23.23 9.41
C ARG A 69 -2.24 -22.33 8.95
N TRP A 70 -2.81 -21.52 9.83
CA TRP A 70 -3.91 -20.62 9.47
C TRP A 70 -3.49 -19.60 8.39
N TRP A 71 -2.31 -18.99 8.55
CA TRP A 71 -1.75 -18.08 7.56
C TRP A 71 -1.30 -18.79 6.29
N THR A 72 -0.78 -20.01 6.39
CA THR A 72 -0.50 -20.85 5.23
C THR A 72 -1.76 -21.05 4.38
N GLU A 73 -2.89 -21.46 4.97
CA GLU A 73 -4.14 -21.63 4.21
C GLU A 73 -4.62 -20.31 3.60
N ARG A 74 -4.48 -19.20 4.34
CA ARG A 74 -4.84 -17.85 3.87
C ARG A 74 -4.03 -17.43 2.64
N LEU A 75 -2.71 -17.60 2.67
CA LEU A 75 -1.84 -17.29 1.53
C LEU A 75 -2.08 -18.24 0.36
N ARG A 76 -2.29 -19.54 0.63
CA ARG A 76 -2.63 -20.51 -0.44
C ARG A 76 -3.88 -20.07 -1.19
N ARG A 77 -4.93 -19.66 -0.46
CA ARG A 77 -6.15 -19.16 -1.09
C ARG A 77 -5.92 -17.87 -1.88
N ALA A 78 -5.05 -16.98 -1.41
CA ALA A 78 -4.71 -15.77 -2.14
C ALA A 78 -3.94 -16.09 -3.44
N PHE A 79 -2.98 -17.01 -3.40
CA PHE A 79 -2.22 -17.45 -4.58
C PHE A 79 -3.04 -18.28 -5.58
N ASP A 80 -4.14 -18.91 -5.15
CA ASP A 80 -5.11 -19.52 -6.07
C ASP A 80 -5.87 -18.48 -6.91
N LEU A 81 -5.93 -17.22 -6.45
CA LEU A 81 -6.69 -16.14 -7.07
C LEU A 81 -5.81 -15.12 -7.80
N PHE A 82 -4.57 -14.93 -7.33
CA PHE A 82 -3.69 -13.85 -7.74
C PHE A 82 -2.28 -14.38 -8.01
N ASP A 83 -1.63 -13.83 -9.03
CA ASP A 83 -0.24 -14.13 -9.38
C ASP A 83 0.77 -13.42 -8.46
N LEU A 84 0.32 -12.39 -7.75
CA LEU A 84 1.11 -11.54 -6.86
C LEU A 84 0.17 -11.00 -5.78
N VAL A 85 0.63 -10.92 -4.53
CA VAL A 85 -0.20 -10.46 -3.41
C VAL A 85 0.52 -9.37 -2.63
N ARG A 86 -0.14 -8.23 -2.43
CA ARG A 86 0.33 -7.18 -1.53
C ARG A 86 0.00 -7.62 -0.10
N LEU A 87 1.00 -7.68 0.76
CA LEU A 87 0.81 -7.81 2.19
C LEU A 87 0.68 -6.41 2.78
N ASP A 88 -0.56 -6.01 2.99
CA ASP A 88 -0.94 -4.76 3.62
C ASP A 88 -0.38 -4.66 5.03
N HIS A 89 0.05 -3.47 5.44
CA HIS A 89 0.64 -3.20 6.75
C HIS A 89 1.76 -4.22 7.11
N PHE A 90 2.68 -4.45 6.17
CA PHE A 90 3.73 -5.47 6.28
C PHE A 90 4.55 -5.33 7.57
N ARG A 91 4.74 -4.08 8.03
CA ARG A 91 5.46 -3.81 9.28
C ARG A 91 4.88 -4.56 10.49
N GLY A 92 3.59 -4.87 10.50
CA GLY A 92 2.94 -5.67 11.55
C GLY A 92 3.49 -7.10 11.69
N PHE A 93 4.22 -7.62 10.70
CA PHE A 93 4.96 -8.87 10.82
C PHE A 93 6.27 -8.72 11.60
N ASP A 94 6.85 -7.53 11.70
CA ASP A 94 8.04 -7.24 12.53
C ASP A 94 7.63 -6.71 13.90
N GLU A 95 6.78 -5.69 13.92
CA GLU A 95 6.23 -5.08 15.13
C GLU A 95 4.85 -4.49 14.83
N TYR A 96 3.88 -4.68 15.72
CA TYR A 96 2.52 -4.13 15.56
C TYR A 96 2.13 -3.28 16.77
N TRP A 97 1.25 -2.30 16.52
CA TRP A 97 0.71 -1.43 17.56
C TRP A 97 -0.56 -2.07 18.12
N GLN A 98 -0.56 -2.36 19.42
CA GLN A 98 -1.75 -2.88 20.10
C GLN A 98 -2.35 -1.81 21.01
N ILE A 99 -3.66 -1.69 20.97
CA ILE A 99 -4.43 -0.71 21.75
C ILE A 99 -5.37 -1.48 22.67
N PRO A 100 -5.44 -1.20 23.99
CA PRO A 100 -6.40 -1.88 24.86
C PRO A 100 -7.85 -1.60 24.43
N ALA A 101 -8.72 -2.61 24.51
CA ALA A 101 -10.06 -2.54 23.91
C ALA A 101 -11.02 -1.52 24.54
N ASP A 102 -10.71 -1.01 25.73
CA ASP A 102 -11.47 0.03 26.41
C ASP A 102 -11.12 1.46 25.96
N HIS A 103 -10.16 1.62 25.03
CA HIS A 103 -9.75 2.92 24.51
C HIS A 103 -10.51 3.31 23.24
N SER A 104 -10.82 4.60 23.12
CA SER A 104 -11.51 5.17 21.96
C SER A 104 -10.57 5.79 20.91
N THR A 105 -9.26 5.84 21.17
CA THR A 105 -8.22 6.37 20.27
C THR A 105 -7.01 5.44 20.27
N ALA A 106 -6.06 5.69 19.36
CA ALA A 106 -4.85 4.88 19.23
C ALA A 106 -3.64 5.43 20.01
N ILE A 107 -3.82 6.50 20.78
CA ILE A 107 -2.74 7.20 21.49
C ILE A 107 -2.08 6.28 22.53
N ASP A 108 -2.89 5.63 23.35
CA ASP A 108 -2.43 4.83 24.50
C ASP A 108 -2.25 3.34 24.12
N GLY A 109 -1.54 3.09 23.04
CA GLY A 109 -1.12 1.75 22.64
C GLY A 109 0.34 1.45 22.98
N GLU A 110 0.80 0.27 22.56
CA GLU A 110 2.21 -0.12 22.67
C GLU A 110 2.67 -0.98 21.49
N TRP A 111 3.95 -0.86 21.13
CA TRP A 111 4.59 -1.72 20.16
C TRP A 111 4.82 -3.12 20.74
N LYS A 112 4.42 -4.15 19.98
CA LYS A 112 4.70 -5.56 20.27
C LYS A 112 5.42 -6.20 19.12
N GLU A 113 6.26 -7.18 19.42
CA GLU A 113 6.96 -7.99 18.42
C GLU A 113 5.96 -8.84 17.63
N GLY A 114 6.05 -8.75 16.30
CA GLY A 114 5.41 -9.64 15.36
C GLY A 114 6.17 -10.97 15.23
N PRO A 115 5.70 -11.88 14.38
CA PRO A 115 6.27 -13.23 14.25
C PRO A 115 7.55 -13.26 13.40
N GLY A 116 7.89 -12.15 12.73
CA GLY A 116 9.15 -11.85 12.08
C GLY A 116 9.67 -12.94 11.13
N THR A 117 10.97 -13.18 11.23
CA THR A 117 11.68 -14.16 10.40
C THR A 117 11.14 -15.60 10.52
N PRO A 118 10.80 -16.12 11.73
CA PRO A 118 10.19 -17.44 11.87
C PRO A 118 8.97 -17.67 10.98
N PHE A 119 8.07 -16.69 10.91
CA PHE A 119 6.88 -16.77 10.05
C PHE A 119 7.23 -16.92 8.58
N PHE A 120 8.03 -16.01 8.02
CA PHE A 120 8.34 -16.02 6.60
C PHE A 120 9.24 -17.19 6.19
N LYS A 121 10.05 -17.74 7.12
CA LYS A 121 10.74 -19.02 6.90
C LYS A 121 9.73 -20.16 6.74
N ALA A 122 8.76 -20.27 7.64
CA ALA A 122 7.73 -21.30 7.54
C ALA A 122 6.92 -21.16 6.24
N MET A 123 6.64 -19.93 5.78
CA MET A 123 5.98 -19.71 4.50
C MET A 123 6.88 -20.13 3.32
N LYS A 124 8.19 -19.80 3.33
CA LYS A 124 9.13 -20.26 2.28
C LYS A 124 9.32 -21.78 2.25
N ASP A 125 9.21 -22.44 3.40
CA ASP A 125 9.30 -23.90 3.47
C ASP A 125 8.07 -24.59 2.88
N GLU A 126 6.91 -23.93 2.92
CA GLU A 126 5.64 -24.45 2.40
C GLU A 126 5.39 -24.10 0.92
N PHE A 127 5.80 -22.91 0.48
CA PHE A 127 5.57 -22.43 -0.87
C PHE A 127 6.90 -22.35 -1.65
N GLU A 128 6.93 -22.96 -2.84
CA GLU A 128 8.11 -22.92 -3.74
C GLU A 128 8.51 -21.48 -4.07
N GLU A 129 7.52 -20.61 -4.28
CA GLU A 129 7.69 -19.17 -4.43
C GLU A 129 6.74 -18.43 -3.47
N LEU A 130 7.19 -17.29 -2.97
CA LEU A 130 6.35 -16.35 -2.24
C LEU A 130 6.17 -15.08 -3.08
N PRO A 131 5.18 -15.04 -3.99
CA PRO A 131 4.92 -13.88 -4.83
C PRO A 131 4.19 -12.81 -4.01
N VAL A 132 4.94 -12.17 -3.11
CA VAL A 132 4.42 -11.12 -2.22
C VAL A 132 5.17 -9.80 -2.42
N ILE A 133 4.45 -8.70 -2.18
CA ILE A 133 4.99 -7.35 -2.07
C ILE A 133 4.70 -6.85 -0.66
N ALA A 134 5.68 -6.21 -0.04
CA ALA A 134 5.51 -5.57 1.25
C ALA A 134 4.90 -4.18 1.06
N GLU A 135 3.72 -3.94 1.63
CA GLU A 135 3.27 -2.57 1.88
C GLU A 135 4.05 -2.03 3.09
N ASP A 136 5.07 -1.23 2.79
CA ASP A 136 6.03 -0.67 3.74
C ASP A 136 6.03 0.86 3.71
N LEU A 137 4.84 1.46 3.64
CA LEU A 137 4.68 2.92 3.72
C LEU A 137 4.57 3.40 5.17
N GLY A 138 4.75 4.71 5.37
CA GLY A 138 4.75 5.34 6.68
C GLY A 138 6.14 5.38 7.31
N ILE A 139 6.21 5.58 8.64
CA ILE A 139 7.47 5.59 9.38
C ILE A 139 7.91 4.14 9.62
N ILE A 140 8.89 3.70 8.85
CA ILE A 140 9.40 2.33 8.87
C ILE A 140 10.78 2.26 9.53
N THR A 141 10.94 1.32 10.46
CA THR A 141 12.18 1.04 11.17
C THR A 141 13.15 0.21 10.33
N ASP A 142 14.44 0.25 10.66
CA ASP A 142 15.47 -0.55 9.97
C ASP A 142 15.22 -2.06 10.10
N SER A 143 14.57 -2.52 11.18
CA SER A 143 14.21 -3.93 11.37
C SER A 143 13.16 -4.39 10.36
N VAL A 144 12.11 -3.59 10.11
CA VAL A 144 11.12 -3.87 9.06
C VAL A 144 11.77 -3.91 7.68
N LYS A 145 12.64 -2.94 7.37
CA LYS A 145 13.41 -2.92 6.10
C LYS A 145 14.27 -4.18 5.98
N ALA A 146 14.95 -4.58 7.05
CA ALA A 146 15.75 -5.80 7.09
C ALA A 146 14.92 -7.07 6.93
N LEU A 147 13.73 -7.15 7.52
CA LEU A 147 12.81 -8.28 7.35
C LEU A 147 12.40 -8.42 5.89
N ARG A 148 11.88 -7.34 5.28
CA ARG A 148 11.53 -7.29 3.85
C ARG A 148 12.70 -7.73 2.96
N ASP A 149 13.89 -7.16 3.18
CA ASP A 149 15.06 -7.38 2.34
C ASP A 149 15.65 -8.79 2.51
N THR A 150 15.57 -9.38 3.71
CA THR A 150 15.99 -10.77 3.98
C THR A 150 15.22 -11.78 3.13
N PHE A 151 13.95 -11.50 2.86
CA PHE A 151 13.11 -12.36 2.03
C PHE A 151 13.01 -11.90 0.57
N GLU A 152 13.72 -10.83 0.21
CA GLU A 152 13.76 -10.20 -1.12
C GLU A 152 12.39 -9.71 -1.60
N PHE A 153 11.51 -9.32 -0.69
CA PHE A 153 10.22 -8.76 -1.06
C PHE A 153 10.36 -7.36 -1.66
N PRO A 154 9.70 -7.05 -2.79
CA PRO A 154 9.62 -5.68 -3.27
C PRO A 154 8.91 -4.82 -2.22
N GLY A 155 9.43 -3.62 -1.97
CA GLY A 155 8.71 -2.60 -1.20
C GLY A 155 7.84 -1.74 -2.12
N MET A 156 7.30 -0.66 -1.57
CA MET A 156 6.46 0.31 -2.28
C MET A 156 7.05 1.72 -2.26
N ALA A 157 6.82 2.47 -3.33
CA ALA A 157 7.05 3.91 -3.36
C ALA A 157 5.84 4.62 -3.94
N VAL A 158 5.44 5.75 -3.35
CA VAL A 158 4.27 6.52 -3.79
C VAL A 158 4.72 7.95 -4.11
N LEU A 159 4.54 8.35 -5.37
CA LEU A 159 5.03 9.64 -5.86
C LEU A 159 4.41 10.83 -5.10
N HIS A 160 3.15 10.73 -4.66
CA HIS A 160 2.49 11.78 -3.87
C HIS A 160 3.23 12.13 -2.57
N PHE A 161 4.05 11.21 -2.04
CA PHE A 161 4.86 11.43 -0.83
C PHE A 161 6.25 12.01 -1.12
N ALA A 162 6.62 12.17 -2.39
CA ALA A 162 7.98 12.52 -2.80
C ALA A 162 8.32 14.01 -2.65
N PHE A 163 7.31 14.89 -2.70
CA PHE A 163 7.53 16.33 -2.90
C PHE A 163 7.37 17.21 -1.65
N GLY A 164 7.12 16.62 -0.48
CA GLY A 164 7.02 17.36 0.78
C GLY A 164 8.31 17.40 1.60
N GLY A 165 9.45 16.97 1.04
CA GLY A 165 10.67 16.71 1.80
C GLY A 165 11.95 17.15 1.10
N SER A 166 13.05 16.54 1.51
CA SER A 166 14.40 16.81 1.00
C SER A 166 14.70 15.96 -0.26
N PRO A 167 15.70 16.33 -1.08
CA PRO A 167 16.12 15.54 -2.25
C PRO A 167 16.53 14.09 -1.95
N ASP A 168 16.76 13.72 -0.69
CA ASP A 168 17.02 12.35 -0.24
C ASP A 168 15.75 11.54 0.06
N ASN A 169 14.56 12.11 -0.16
CA ASN A 169 13.29 11.41 0.01
C ASN A 169 13.25 10.15 -0.87
N GLU A 170 13.06 8.98 -0.23
CA GLU A 170 13.09 7.66 -0.89
C GLU A 170 11.96 7.47 -1.91
N PHE A 171 10.91 8.28 -1.85
CA PHE A 171 9.82 8.27 -2.82
C PHE A 171 10.15 9.00 -4.14
N LEU A 172 11.25 9.76 -4.23
CA LEU A 172 11.67 10.39 -5.49
C LEU A 172 12.26 9.38 -6.48
N PRO A 173 11.87 9.41 -7.77
CA PRO A 173 12.32 8.44 -8.78
C PRO A 173 13.82 8.17 -8.89
N HIS A 174 14.69 9.15 -8.61
CA HIS A 174 16.14 8.96 -8.67
C HIS A 174 16.72 8.23 -7.44
N ASN A 175 15.96 8.12 -6.34
CA ASN A 175 16.30 7.38 -5.13
C ASN A 175 15.71 5.96 -5.12
N HIS A 176 14.91 5.60 -6.13
CA HIS A 176 14.30 4.28 -6.22
C HIS A 176 15.34 3.17 -6.42
N ARG A 177 14.96 1.96 -6.02
CA ARG A 177 15.69 0.70 -6.29
C ARG A 177 14.88 -0.19 -7.22
N ARG A 178 15.51 -1.20 -7.82
CA ARG A 178 14.83 -2.13 -8.74
C ARG A 178 13.71 -2.93 -8.06
N ASN A 179 14.02 -3.59 -6.94
CA ASN A 179 13.06 -4.42 -6.20
C ASN A 179 12.04 -3.56 -5.43
N LEU A 180 11.13 -2.96 -6.19
CA LEU A 180 10.18 -1.93 -5.77
C LEU A 180 8.98 -1.94 -6.71
N VAL A 181 7.81 -1.61 -6.16
CA VAL A 181 6.64 -1.24 -6.94
C VAL A 181 6.34 0.22 -6.70
N VAL A 182 6.40 1.03 -7.76
CA VAL A 182 6.11 2.46 -7.66
C VAL A 182 4.69 2.77 -8.11
N TYR A 183 4.06 3.70 -7.40
CA TYR A 183 2.73 4.23 -7.64
C TYR A 183 2.75 5.75 -7.81
N THR A 184 1.78 6.30 -8.55
CA THR A 184 1.47 7.74 -8.46
C THR A 184 0.87 8.00 -7.07
N GLY A 185 -0.30 7.43 -6.83
CA GLY A 185 -1.03 7.29 -5.57
C GLY A 185 -1.62 5.88 -5.46
N THR A 186 -2.02 5.48 -4.25
CA THR A 186 -2.78 4.25 -3.98
C THR A 186 -4.29 4.55 -3.94
N HIS A 187 -5.11 3.56 -3.55
CA HIS A 187 -6.54 3.79 -3.33
C HIS A 187 -6.85 4.69 -2.12
N ASP A 188 -5.91 4.85 -1.18
CA ASP A 188 -6.05 5.71 0.01
C ASP A 188 -5.67 7.17 -0.26
N ASN A 189 -4.93 7.41 -1.34
CA ASN A 189 -4.59 8.74 -1.78
C ASN A 189 -5.74 9.38 -2.55
N ASN A 190 -5.72 10.70 -2.61
CA ASN A 190 -6.49 11.45 -3.60
C ASN A 190 -6.02 11.08 -5.02
N THR A 191 -6.76 11.47 -6.05
CA THR A 191 -6.23 11.39 -7.43
C THR A 191 -5.02 12.32 -7.57
N THR A 192 -4.18 12.13 -8.57
CA THR A 192 -3.02 13.01 -8.77
C THR A 192 -3.42 14.46 -9.03
N VAL A 193 -4.54 14.70 -9.73
CA VAL A 193 -5.07 16.07 -9.91
C VAL A 193 -5.58 16.62 -8.58
N GLY A 194 -6.40 15.86 -7.83
CA GLY A 194 -6.92 16.30 -6.54
C GLY A 194 -5.82 16.55 -5.50
N TRP A 195 -4.85 15.65 -5.40
CA TRP A 195 -3.65 15.81 -4.57
C TRP A 195 -2.88 17.09 -4.93
N TRP A 196 -2.66 17.32 -6.23
CA TRP A 196 -1.96 18.51 -6.69
C TRP A 196 -2.72 19.78 -6.35
N GLU A 197 -4.02 19.83 -6.60
CA GLU A 197 -4.81 21.05 -6.42
C GLU A 197 -5.07 21.36 -4.95
N GLU A 198 -5.44 20.35 -4.16
CA GLU A 198 -6.04 20.52 -2.84
C GLU A 198 -5.10 20.19 -1.67
N GLU A 199 -4.16 19.24 -1.84
CA GLU A 199 -3.40 18.67 -0.72
C GLU A 199 -1.93 19.08 -0.70
N LEU A 200 -1.30 19.27 -1.88
CA LEU A 200 0.11 19.63 -1.96
C LEU A 200 0.33 21.11 -1.61
N SER A 201 1.24 21.35 -0.64
CA SER A 201 1.65 22.69 -0.24
C SER A 201 2.29 23.50 -1.37
N ASP A 202 2.31 24.83 -1.25
CA ASP A 202 2.93 25.70 -2.26
C ASP A 202 4.43 25.40 -2.47
N GLU A 203 5.17 25.12 -1.39
CA GLU A 203 6.58 24.71 -1.45
C GLU A 203 6.73 23.35 -2.16
N GLY A 204 5.86 22.39 -1.85
CA GLY A 204 5.84 21.09 -2.53
C GLY A 204 5.50 21.21 -4.01
N LYS A 205 4.57 22.10 -4.39
CA LYS A 205 4.24 22.42 -5.78
C LYS A 205 5.44 23.01 -6.52
N GLU A 206 6.17 23.95 -5.91
CA GLU A 206 7.38 24.54 -6.51
C GLU A 206 8.49 23.49 -6.73
N PHE A 207 8.72 22.64 -5.73
CA PHE A 207 9.68 21.54 -5.84
C PHE A 207 9.26 20.53 -6.92
N ALA A 208 7.99 20.11 -6.93
CA ALA A 208 7.46 19.20 -7.94
C ALA A 208 7.52 19.78 -9.36
N ARG A 209 7.23 21.07 -9.55
CA ARG A 209 7.40 21.75 -10.86
C ARG A 209 8.83 21.62 -11.36
N SER A 210 9.79 21.93 -10.49
CA SER A 210 11.22 21.86 -10.83
C SER A 210 11.64 20.42 -11.13
N TYR A 211 11.23 19.46 -10.30
CA TYR A 211 11.61 18.06 -10.40
C TYR A 211 11.02 17.37 -11.64
N LEU A 212 9.74 17.59 -11.91
CA LEU A 212 9.01 17.01 -13.04
C LEU A 212 9.18 17.82 -14.33
N ASN A 213 9.95 18.92 -14.29
CA ASN A 213 10.16 19.84 -15.41
C ASN A 213 8.83 20.36 -16.00
N LEU A 214 7.95 20.82 -15.12
CA LEU A 214 6.66 21.42 -15.46
C LEU A 214 6.83 22.91 -15.80
N PRO A 215 5.97 23.49 -16.65
CA PRO A 215 6.02 24.92 -16.92
C PRO A 215 5.77 25.75 -15.64
N GLU A 216 6.51 26.86 -15.50
CA GLU A 216 6.38 27.79 -14.38
C GLU A 216 5.03 28.53 -14.38
N HIS A 217 4.41 28.69 -15.55
CA HIS A 217 3.17 29.43 -15.77
C HIS A 217 2.23 28.70 -16.73
N GLY A 218 0.93 28.70 -16.42
CA GLY A 218 -0.13 28.09 -17.22
C GLY A 218 -1.16 27.38 -16.36
N GLU A 219 -2.44 27.47 -16.74
CA GLU A 219 -3.54 26.77 -16.06
C GLU A 219 -3.61 25.28 -16.46
N ASP A 220 -3.07 24.92 -17.63
CA ASP A 220 -3.08 23.54 -18.17
C ASP A 220 -1.81 22.76 -17.76
N VAL A 221 -1.52 22.64 -16.46
CA VAL A 221 -0.51 21.69 -16.00
C VAL A 221 -1.13 20.31 -15.97
N ASP A 222 -0.77 19.48 -16.96
CA ASP A 222 -1.12 18.07 -17.00
C ASP A 222 -0.27 17.28 -15.99
N ILE A 223 -0.59 17.46 -14.70
CA ILE A 223 0.15 16.88 -13.59
C ILE A 223 0.02 15.36 -13.57
N HIS A 224 -1.15 14.81 -13.91
CA HIS A 224 -1.39 13.36 -13.91
C HIS A 224 -0.52 12.65 -14.96
N ARG A 225 -0.45 13.15 -16.21
CA ARG A 225 0.44 12.55 -17.22
C ARG A 225 1.91 12.72 -16.88
N SER A 226 2.27 13.86 -16.30
CA SER A 226 3.64 14.10 -15.83
C SER A 226 4.05 13.13 -14.72
N ALA A 227 3.15 12.87 -13.77
CA ALA A 227 3.35 11.92 -12.69
C ALA A 227 3.46 10.47 -13.22
N VAL A 228 2.54 10.04 -14.09
CA VAL A 228 2.56 8.72 -14.73
C VAL A 228 3.88 8.53 -15.49
N ARG A 229 4.29 9.53 -16.28
CA ARG A 229 5.57 9.50 -16.99
C ARG A 229 6.76 9.35 -16.04
N ALA A 230 6.78 10.08 -14.93
CA ALA A 230 7.87 10.04 -13.97
C ALA A 230 8.05 8.66 -13.34
N ILE A 231 6.97 8.00 -12.94
CA ILE A 231 7.05 6.66 -12.35
C ILE A 231 7.35 5.58 -13.39
N ILE A 232 6.82 5.70 -14.61
CA ILE A 232 7.17 4.81 -15.72
C ILE A 232 8.67 4.93 -16.04
N ALA A 233 9.25 6.12 -15.96
CA ALA A 233 10.67 6.33 -16.20
C ALA A 233 11.60 5.84 -15.06
N SER A 234 11.04 5.49 -13.88
CA SER A 234 11.84 5.07 -12.72
C SER A 234 12.55 3.73 -12.94
N VAL A 235 13.50 3.42 -12.06
CA VAL A 235 14.20 2.12 -12.07
C VAL A 235 13.42 0.98 -11.43
N ALA A 236 12.23 1.24 -10.87
CA ALA A 236 11.40 0.23 -10.22
C ALA A 236 10.99 -0.87 -11.21
N ASP A 237 11.05 -2.13 -10.77
CA ASP A 237 10.71 -3.31 -11.57
C ASP A 237 9.23 -3.30 -11.99
N ARG A 238 8.35 -2.72 -11.17
CA ARG A 238 6.91 -2.61 -11.44
C ARG A 238 6.42 -1.19 -11.21
N VAL A 239 5.50 -0.78 -12.08
CA VAL A 239 4.83 0.53 -12.03
C VAL A 239 3.34 0.26 -12.07
N VAL A 240 2.61 0.83 -11.12
CA VAL A 240 1.16 0.69 -11.00
C VAL A 240 0.58 2.07 -10.78
N PHE A 241 -0.45 2.46 -11.52
CA PHE A 241 -1.13 3.74 -11.31
C PHE A 241 -2.65 3.53 -11.36
N PRO A 242 -3.43 4.26 -10.55
CA PRO A 242 -4.89 4.19 -10.58
C PRO A 242 -5.43 4.60 -11.95
N LEU A 243 -6.58 4.03 -12.33
CA LEU A 243 -7.23 4.39 -13.58
C LEU A 243 -7.61 5.89 -13.59
N GLN A 244 -7.96 6.45 -12.44
CA GLN A 244 -8.27 7.87 -12.26
C GLN A 244 -7.12 8.79 -12.70
N ASP A 245 -5.87 8.35 -12.54
CA ASP A 245 -4.69 9.08 -12.97
C ASP A 245 -4.40 8.91 -14.46
N VAL A 246 -4.95 7.89 -15.11
CA VAL A 246 -4.88 7.75 -16.58
C VAL A 246 -5.79 8.77 -17.25
N ILE A 247 -7.03 8.91 -16.74
CA ILE A 247 -8.06 9.80 -17.31
C ILE A 247 -8.09 11.20 -16.70
N GLY A 248 -7.18 11.51 -15.76
CA GLY A 248 -7.01 12.85 -15.19
C GLY A 248 -8.18 13.36 -14.35
N LEU A 249 -8.82 12.51 -13.55
CA LEU A 249 -9.91 12.94 -12.65
C LEU A 249 -9.39 13.76 -11.46
N GLY A 250 -10.20 14.72 -11.00
CA GLY A 250 -10.00 15.43 -9.74
C GLY A 250 -10.44 14.60 -8.53
N SER A 251 -10.64 15.24 -7.38
CA SER A 251 -11.00 14.55 -6.14
C SER A 251 -12.34 13.82 -6.16
N GLU A 252 -13.21 14.09 -7.15
CA GLU A 252 -14.39 13.28 -7.42
C GLU A 252 -14.06 11.82 -7.83
N GLY A 253 -12.81 11.57 -8.23
CA GLY A 253 -12.29 10.24 -8.53
C GLY A 253 -11.71 9.46 -7.33
N ARG A 254 -11.61 10.08 -6.15
CA ARG A 254 -10.97 9.47 -4.98
C ARG A 254 -11.68 8.17 -4.56
N MET A 255 -10.90 7.10 -4.32
CA MET A 255 -11.45 5.78 -3.99
C MET A 255 -11.74 5.64 -2.50
N ASN A 256 -10.78 6.01 -1.64
CA ASN A 256 -10.92 5.98 -0.20
C ASN A 256 -10.29 7.22 0.45
N THR A 257 -10.88 7.69 1.54
CA THR A 257 -10.33 8.70 2.44
C THR A 257 -10.13 8.06 3.81
N PRO A 258 -8.89 7.69 4.17
CA PRO A 258 -8.59 7.07 5.46
C PRO A 258 -9.15 7.87 6.64
N GLY A 259 -9.71 7.15 7.63
CA GLY A 259 -10.32 7.77 8.82
C GLY A 259 -11.77 8.25 8.63
N THR A 260 -12.38 8.03 7.47
CA THR A 260 -13.80 8.35 7.21
C THR A 260 -14.65 7.09 7.01
N MET A 261 -15.93 7.16 7.40
CA MET A 261 -16.85 6.01 7.31
C MET A 261 -17.75 6.04 6.06
N ASP A 262 -18.02 7.23 5.52
CA ASP A 262 -18.99 7.43 4.44
C ASP A 262 -18.31 7.90 3.15
N GLY A 263 -18.85 7.48 2.00
CA GLY A 263 -18.41 7.98 0.67
C GLY A 263 -17.23 7.23 0.05
N ASN A 264 -16.67 6.23 0.72
CA ASN A 264 -15.55 5.43 0.22
C ASN A 264 -16.01 4.26 -0.67
N TRP A 265 -15.09 3.74 -1.50
CA TRP A 265 -15.26 2.54 -2.33
C TRP A 265 -16.40 2.61 -3.35
N ALA A 266 -16.85 3.83 -3.68
CA ALA A 266 -18.03 4.07 -4.51
C ALA A 266 -17.69 4.53 -5.94
N TRP A 267 -16.45 4.97 -6.20
CA TRP A 267 -16.05 5.42 -7.52
C TRP A 267 -16.12 4.29 -8.55
N ARG A 268 -16.59 4.63 -9.76
CA ARG A 268 -16.73 3.72 -10.89
C ARG A 268 -16.44 4.47 -12.18
N PHE A 269 -15.92 3.75 -13.18
CA PHE A 269 -15.76 4.28 -14.53
C PHE A 269 -16.73 3.60 -15.51
N THR A 270 -17.01 4.27 -16.63
CA THR A 270 -17.61 3.65 -17.82
C THR A 270 -16.57 3.58 -18.94
N PRO A 271 -16.66 2.59 -19.86
CA PRO A 271 -15.72 2.48 -20.97
C PRO A 271 -15.58 3.75 -21.82
N GLU A 272 -16.65 4.54 -21.92
CA GLU A 272 -16.67 5.80 -22.70
C GLU A 272 -15.83 6.92 -22.08
N GLN A 273 -15.40 6.78 -20.82
CA GLN A 273 -14.47 7.72 -20.18
C GLN A 273 -13.02 7.50 -20.62
N LEU A 274 -12.70 6.36 -21.24
CA LEU A 274 -11.38 6.11 -21.80
C LEU A 274 -11.32 6.64 -23.23
N SER A 275 -10.37 7.52 -23.49
CA SER A 275 -10.16 8.09 -24.81
C SER A 275 -9.06 7.34 -25.58
N GLU A 276 -9.07 7.44 -26.91
CA GLU A 276 -7.97 6.94 -27.76
C GLU A 276 -6.63 7.61 -27.38
N GLU A 277 -6.66 8.87 -26.95
CA GLU A 277 -5.47 9.59 -26.50
C GLU A 277 -4.84 8.95 -25.25
N ASP A 278 -5.65 8.48 -24.30
CA ASP A 278 -5.15 7.81 -23.09
C ASP A 278 -4.42 6.51 -23.45
N GLU A 279 -4.99 5.74 -24.38
CA GLU A 279 -4.37 4.51 -24.90
C GLU A 279 -3.04 4.81 -25.61
N GLU A 280 -3.02 5.79 -26.53
CA GLU A 280 -1.83 6.19 -27.28
C GLU A 280 -0.69 6.69 -26.36
N VAL A 281 -1.05 7.47 -25.34
CA VAL A 281 -0.07 7.96 -24.35
C VAL A 281 0.52 6.80 -23.56
N LEU A 282 -0.30 5.89 -23.06
CA LEU A 282 0.18 4.73 -22.28
C LEU A 282 1.03 3.79 -23.12
N GLU A 283 0.62 3.49 -24.36
CA GLU A 283 1.39 2.69 -25.31
C GLU A 283 2.77 3.33 -25.53
N LYS A 284 2.78 4.61 -25.92
CA LYS A 284 4.02 5.35 -26.17
C LYS A 284 4.96 5.36 -24.96
N LEU A 285 4.46 5.62 -23.75
CA LEU A 285 5.28 5.63 -22.54
C LEU A 285 5.83 4.24 -22.21
N THR A 286 5.00 3.21 -22.37
CA THR A 286 5.37 1.81 -22.12
C THR A 286 6.49 1.36 -23.06
N HIS A 287 6.43 1.72 -24.34
CA HIS A 287 7.52 1.47 -25.28
C HIS A 287 8.76 2.33 -24.98
N LEU A 288 8.59 3.65 -24.81
CA LEU A 288 9.71 4.59 -24.62
C LEU A 288 10.61 4.20 -23.44
N TYR A 289 10.02 3.73 -22.35
CA TYR A 289 10.73 3.38 -21.12
C TYR A 289 10.98 1.88 -20.96
N GLY A 290 10.79 1.08 -22.01
CA GLY A 290 11.14 -0.34 -22.03
C GLY A 290 10.30 -1.20 -21.09
N ARG A 291 9.02 -0.89 -20.92
CA ARG A 291 8.04 -1.66 -20.15
C ARG A 291 7.12 -2.53 -21.00
N ALA A 292 7.24 -2.44 -22.33
CA ALA A 292 6.57 -3.35 -23.27
C ALA A 292 7.34 -4.66 -23.40
N SER A 293 6.64 -5.76 -23.67
CA SER A 293 7.25 -7.07 -23.95
C SER A 293 7.98 -7.13 -25.30
N SER A 294 7.63 -6.26 -26.26
CA SER A 294 8.26 -6.11 -27.57
C SER A 294 8.15 -4.67 -28.08
N TYR A 295 8.98 -4.30 -29.05
CA TYR A 295 8.99 -2.97 -29.71
C TYR A 295 8.36 -3.01 -31.12
N ASP A 296 7.62 -4.07 -31.45
CA ASP A 296 7.10 -4.31 -32.80
C ASP A 296 5.99 -3.32 -33.20
#